data_AF-A0A936S0P4-F1
#
_entry.id   AF-A0A936S0P4-F1
#
_cell.length_a   1.000
_cell.length_b   1.000
_cell.length_c   1.000
_cell.angle_alpha   90.00
_cell.angle_beta   90.00
_cell.angle_gamma   90.00
#
_symmetry.space_group_name_H-M   'P 1'
#
loop_
_entity.id
_entity.type
_entity.pdbx_description
1 polymer ?
#
loop_
_entity_poly.entity_id
_entity_poly.type
_entity_poly.pdbx_seq_one_letter_code
_entity_poly.pdbx_strand_id
1 'polypeptide(L)'
;MRAAPWRMALLVLAGAAYLWLGHLGSTSAHPPAITLVTGLVPAWLIALALAWNARPRVLWLGLLGLLTLAVLSHLDSLRHNTAWVYFVQHAGTFGLLGLSFGRTLFGEHAAALCSRIAVFAHGPLAPHVARYTWQVTLAWTLFFLTVALVSVVLFALSPLTWWSVFANLLSTPLLGVMFAGEALIRRRVLPDEHHIGILATIKAYREYARQPKPD
;
A
#
# COMPACT_ATOMS: atom_id res chain seq x y z
N MET A 1 23.37 -9.08 7.37
CA MET A 1 23.17 -10.51 6.99
C MET A 1 22.47 -10.52 5.62
N ARG A 2 23.14 -10.96 4.54
CA ARG A 2 22.56 -11.00 3.19
C ARG A 2 21.57 -12.18 3.12
N ALA A 3 20.31 -11.94 2.82
CA ALA A 3 19.34 -13.01 2.62
C ALA A 3 19.80 -13.92 1.47
N ALA A 4 19.76 -15.24 1.69
CA ALA A 4 20.19 -16.21 0.69
C ALA A 4 19.31 -16.11 -0.59
N PRO A 5 19.90 -16.13 -1.80
CA PRO A 5 19.20 -15.82 -3.06
C PRO A 5 18.00 -16.74 -3.35
N TRP A 6 18.02 -17.98 -2.85
CA TRP A 6 16.92 -18.93 -2.98
C TRP A 6 15.65 -18.49 -2.22
N ARG A 7 15.80 -17.77 -1.09
CA ARG A 7 14.65 -17.24 -0.33
C ARG A 7 13.92 -16.17 -1.14
N MET A 8 14.65 -15.30 -1.84
CA MET A 8 14.03 -14.30 -2.72
C MET A 8 13.32 -14.97 -3.91
N ALA A 9 13.93 -15.98 -4.52
CA ALA A 9 13.29 -16.73 -5.61
C ALA A 9 11.98 -17.39 -5.16
N LEU A 10 11.96 -18.03 -3.98
CA LEU A 10 10.74 -18.63 -3.42
C LEU A 10 9.66 -17.58 -3.14
N LEU A 11 10.01 -16.41 -2.62
CA LEU A 11 9.06 -15.33 -2.38
C LEU A 11 8.46 -14.77 -3.68
N VAL A 12 9.28 -14.62 -4.73
CA VAL A 12 8.82 -14.19 -6.06
C VAL A 12 7.88 -15.23 -6.66
N LEU A 13 8.22 -16.52 -6.58
CA LEU A 13 7.38 -17.60 -7.08
C LEU A 13 6.05 -17.70 -6.30
N ALA A 14 6.08 -17.56 -4.98
CA ALA A 14 4.88 -17.55 -4.15
C ALA A 14 3.98 -16.34 -4.47
N GLY A 15 4.57 -15.15 -4.68
CA GLY A 15 3.84 -13.97 -5.12
C GLY A 15 3.21 -14.15 -6.50
N ALA A 16 3.96 -14.66 -7.47
CA ALA A 16 3.45 -14.94 -8.82
C ALA A 16 2.31 -15.97 -8.80
N ALA A 17 2.44 -17.04 -8.00
CA ALA A 17 1.40 -18.04 -7.81
C ALA A 17 0.14 -17.42 -7.18
N TYR A 18 0.28 -16.52 -6.20
CA TYR A 18 -0.83 -15.79 -5.59
C TYR A 18 -1.57 -14.90 -6.60
N LEU A 19 -0.85 -14.13 -7.42
CA LEU A 19 -1.44 -13.29 -8.47
C LEU A 19 -2.17 -14.13 -9.53
N TRP A 20 -1.57 -15.26 -9.92
CA TRP A 20 -2.16 -16.19 -10.87
C TRP A 20 -3.44 -16.84 -10.33
N LEU A 21 -3.46 -17.22 -9.05
CA LEU A 21 -4.67 -17.73 -8.38
C LEU A 21 -5.80 -16.69 -8.35
N GLY A 22 -5.47 -15.40 -8.14
CA GLY A 22 -6.44 -14.31 -8.25
C GLY A 22 -7.00 -14.14 -9.67
N HIS A 23 -6.15 -14.25 -10.69
CA HIS A 23 -6.58 -14.22 -12.09
C HIS A 23 -7.53 -15.40 -12.43
N LEU A 24 -7.15 -16.62 -12.05
CA LEU A 24 -7.99 -17.80 -12.26
C LEU A 24 -9.31 -17.69 -11.48
N GLY A 25 -9.27 -17.23 -10.23
CA GLY A 25 -10.46 -17.06 -9.40
C GLY A 25 -11.47 -16.06 -9.95
N SER A 26 -10.99 -15.00 -10.59
CA SER A 26 -11.84 -13.95 -11.17
C SER A 26 -12.34 -14.24 -12.59
N THR A 27 -11.73 -15.19 -13.31
CA THR A 27 -12.10 -15.55 -14.69
C THR A 27 -12.79 -16.91 -14.81
N SER A 28 -12.74 -17.75 -13.77
CA SER A 28 -13.37 -19.08 -13.78
C SER A 28 -14.88 -18.99 -13.56
N ALA A 29 -15.66 -19.76 -14.32
CA ALA A 29 -17.11 -19.90 -14.13
C ALA A 29 -17.48 -20.62 -12.82
N HIS A 30 -16.60 -21.52 -12.34
CA HIS A 30 -16.72 -22.22 -11.05
C HIS A 30 -15.40 -22.13 -10.28
N PRO A 31 -15.12 -20.97 -9.65
CA PRO A 31 -13.87 -20.80 -8.92
C PRO A 31 -13.84 -21.74 -7.69
N PRO A 32 -12.75 -22.51 -7.51
CA PRO A 32 -12.61 -23.36 -6.33
C PRO A 32 -12.55 -22.52 -5.05
N ALA A 33 -13.08 -23.02 -3.93
CA ALA A 33 -13.21 -22.25 -2.68
C ALA A 33 -11.91 -21.58 -2.20
N ILE A 34 -10.76 -22.14 -2.56
CA ILE A 34 -9.43 -21.61 -2.22
C ILE A 34 -9.14 -20.24 -2.84
N THR A 35 -9.75 -19.88 -3.97
CA THR A 35 -9.53 -18.57 -4.63
C THR A 35 -10.20 -17.43 -3.83
N LEU A 36 -11.43 -17.65 -3.37
CA LEU A 36 -12.10 -16.74 -2.43
C LEU A 36 -11.29 -16.50 -1.16
N VAL A 37 -10.71 -17.57 -0.60
CA VAL A 37 -9.82 -17.47 0.56
C VAL A 37 -8.58 -16.65 0.23
N THR A 38 -7.98 -16.81 -0.95
CA THR A 38 -6.80 -16.03 -1.34
C THR A 38 -7.10 -14.55 -1.51
N GLY A 39 -8.27 -14.18 -2.05
CA GLY A 39 -8.70 -12.78 -2.13
C GLY A 39 -9.02 -12.18 -0.77
N LEU A 40 -9.79 -12.89 0.06
CA LEU A 40 -10.33 -12.36 1.31
C LEU A 40 -9.32 -12.35 2.46
N VAL A 41 -8.51 -13.40 2.64
CA VAL A 41 -7.66 -13.58 3.82
C VAL A 41 -6.68 -12.43 4.07
N PRO A 42 -5.94 -11.91 3.07
CA PRO A 42 -5.01 -10.81 3.31
C PRO A 42 -5.71 -9.52 3.77
N ALA A 43 -6.86 -9.20 3.16
CA ALA A 43 -7.68 -8.06 3.56
C ALA A 43 -8.24 -8.26 4.98
N TRP A 44 -8.66 -9.47 5.32
CA TRP A 44 -9.13 -9.87 6.65
C TRP A 44 -8.05 -9.74 7.72
N LEU A 45 -6.82 -10.18 7.44
CA LEU A 45 -5.70 -10.06 8.38
C LEU A 45 -5.32 -8.60 8.64
N ILE A 46 -5.33 -7.76 7.60
CA ILE A 46 -5.10 -6.32 7.74
C ILE A 46 -6.22 -5.67 8.56
N ALA A 47 -7.48 -5.97 8.23
CA ALA A 47 -8.64 -5.45 8.97
C ALA A 47 -8.61 -5.88 10.45
N LEU A 48 -8.25 -7.13 10.73
CA LEU A 48 -8.07 -7.63 12.08
C LEU A 48 -6.97 -6.90 12.84
N ALA A 49 -5.80 -6.69 12.21
CA ALA A 49 -4.69 -5.97 12.82
C ALA A 49 -5.06 -4.50 13.12
N LEU A 50 -5.79 -3.84 12.22
CA LEU A 50 -6.28 -2.48 12.42
C LEU A 50 -7.32 -2.41 13.54
N ALA A 51 -8.30 -3.31 13.53
CA ALA A 51 -9.33 -3.40 14.57
C ALA A 51 -8.72 -3.69 15.95
N TRP A 52 -7.70 -4.54 16.01
CA TRP A 52 -6.99 -4.90 17.24
C TRP A 52 -6.26 -3.70 17.88
N ASN A 53 -5.74 -2.79 17.04
CA ASN A 53 -4.98 -1.62 17.47
C ASN A 53 -5.84 -0.35 17.63
N ALA A 54 -7.14 -0.41 17.32
CA ALA A 54 -8.04 0.74 17.39
C ALA A 54 -8.57 1.01 18.81
N ARG A 55 -8.81 2.29 19.13
CA ARG A 55 -9.15 2.75 20.49
C ARG A 55 -10.58 2.42 20.98
N PRO A 56 -11.53 1.93 20.15
CA PRO A 56 -12.58 1.04 20.64
C PRO A 56 -12.45 -0.37 20.05
N ARG A 57 -11.46 -1.14 20.54
CA ARG A 57 -11.12 -2.48 20.04
C ARG A 57 -12.32 -3.43 19.93
N VAL A 58 -13.16 -3.47 20.97
CA VAL A 58 -14.31 -4.39 21.03
C VAL A 58 -15.36 -4.05 19.97
N LEU A 59 -15.60 -2.76 19.72
CA LEU A 59 -16.52 -2.31 18.67
C LEU A 59 -16.01 -2.73 17.29
N TRP A 60 -14.74 -2.46 16.99
CA TRP A 60 -14.16 -2.80 15.68
C TRP A 60 -14.03 -4.30 15.46
N LEU A 61 -13.66 -5.07 16.49
CA LEU A 61 -13.66 -6.53 16.41
C LEU A 61 -15.08 -7.10 16.29
N GLY A 62 -16.07 -6.48 16.93
CA GLY A 62 -17.48 -6.86 16.79
C GLY A 62 -18.03 -6.59 15.39
N LEU A 63 -17.73 -5.41 14.82
CA LEU A 63 -18.08 -5.07 13.43
C LEU A 63 -17.37 -5.99 12.44
N LEU A 64 -16.09 -6.29 12.69
CA LEU A 64 -15.35 -7.25 11.89
C LEU A 64 -16.00 -8.64 12.00
N GLY A 65 -16.29 -9.16 13.19
CA GLY A 65 -16.99 -10.44 13.37
C GLY A 65 -18.34 -10.50 12.64
N LEU A 66 -19.11 -9.42 12.69
CA LEU A 66 -20.40 -9.31 12.02
C LEU A 66 -20.25 -9.31 10.49
N LEU A 67 -19.21 -8.64 9.97
CA LEU A 67 -18.83 -8.71 8.57
C LEU A 67 -18.40 -10.13 8.16
N THR A 68 -17.71 -10.88 9.04
CA THR A 68 -17.34 -12.28 8.76
C THR A 68 -18.58 -13.14 8.62
N LEU A 69 -19.50 -13.02 9.58
CA LEU A 69 -20.74 -13.78 9.59
C LEU A 69 -21.63 -13.45 8.37
N ALA A 70 -21.67 -12.18 7.97
CA ALA A 70 -22.38 -11.75 6.76
C ALA A 70 -21.76 -12.33 5.47
N VAL A 71 -20.43 -12.38 5.38
CA VAL A 71 -19.72 -13.01 4.25
C VAL A 71 -19.95 -14.52 4.24
N LEU A 72 -19.88 -15.17 5.41
CA LEU A 72 -20.11 -16.61 5.56
C LEU A 72 -21.55 -17.01 5.21
N SER A 73 -22.55 -16.21 5.57
CA SER A 73 -23.96 -16.49 5.26
C SER A 73 -24.33 -16.30 3.79
N HIS A 74 -23.52 -15.55 3.03
CA HIS A 74 -23.74 -15.29 1.60
C HIS A 74 -22.68 -15.95 0.70
N LEU A 75 -21.93 -16.94 1.20
CA LEU A 75 -20.81 -17.56 0.49
C LEU A 75 -21.19 -18.07 -0.91
N ASP A 76 -22.33 -18.72 -1.06
CA ASP A 76 -22.74 -19.27 -2.36
C ASP A 76 -23.12 -18.17 -3.35
N SER A 77 -23.73 -17.08 -2.89
CA SER A 77 -24.01 -15.90 -3.71
C SER A 77 -22.72 -15.17 -4.12
N LEU A 78 -21.76 -15.06 -3.20
CA LEU A 78 -20.44 -14.47 -3.45
C LEU A 78 -19.60 -15.34 -4.41
N ARG A 79 -19.72 -16.66 -4.36
CA ARG A 79 -19.09 -17.59 -5.32
C ARG A 79 -19.57 -17.36 -6.74
N HIS A 80 -20.87 -17.15 -6.92
CA HIS A 80 -21.44 -16.82 -8.24
C HIS A 80 -21.05 -15.41 -8.72
N ASN A 81 -20.71 -14.51 -7.79
CA ASN A 81 -20.32 -13.12 -8.08
C ASN A 81 -18.86 -12.83 -7.72
N THR A 82 -17.98 -13.82 -7.89
CA THR A 82 -16.57 -13.71 -7.48
C THR A 82 -15.88 -12.51 -8.13
N ALA A 83 -16.20 -12.21 -9.39
CA ALA A 83 -15.73 -11.03 -10.12
C ALA A 83 -15.98 -9.70 -9.36
N TRP A 84 -17.17 -9.53 -8.78
CA TRP A 84 -17.52 -8.35 -8.00
C TRP A 84 -16.72 -8.23 -6.70
N VAL A 85 -16.43 -9.36 -6.05
CA VAL A 85 -15.62 -9.38 -4.83
C VAL A 85 -14.21 -8.86 -5.12
N TYR A 86 -13.55 -9.43 -6.14
CA TYR A 86 -12.21 -8.98 -6.54
C TYR A 86 -12.22 -7.54 -7.07
N PHE A 87 -13.30 -7.12 -7.75
CA PHE A 87 -13.46 -5.74 -8.23
C PHE A 87 -13.54 -4.74 -7.07
N VAL A 88 -14.45 -4.95 -6.13
CA VAL A 88 -14.61 -4.07 -4.96
C VAL A 88 -13.33 -4.05 -4.15
N GLN A 89 -12.67 -5.20 -3.98
CA GLN A 89 -11.38 -5.26 -3.31
C GLN A 89 -10.32 -4.43 -4.04
N HIS A 90 -10.16 -4.62 -5.36
CA HIS A 90 -9.13 -3.97 -6.15
C HIS A 90 -9.38 -2.45 -6.24
N ALA A 91 -10.53 -2.04 -6.79
CA ALA A 91 -10.88 -0.63 -6.97
C ALA A 91 -11.04 0.09 -5.62
N GLY A 92 -11.62 -0.58 -4.62
CA GLY A 92 -11.77 -0.04 -3.27
C GLY A 92 -10.42 0.18 -2.58
N THR A 93 -9.49 -0.77 -2.66
CA THR A 93 -8.14 -0.62 -2.07
C THR A 93 -7.40 0.54 -2.69
N PHE A 94 -7.31 0.58 -4.03
CA PHE A 94 -6.63 1.67 -4.74
C PHE A 94 -7.33 3.02 -4.54
N GLY A 95 -8.66 3.06 -4.52
CA GLY A 95 -9.43 4.27 -4.23
C GLY A 95 -9.19 4.80 -2.81
N LEU A 96 -9.23 3.92 -1.80
CA LEU A 96 -8.96 4.29 -0.41
C LEU A 96 -7.52 4.78 -0.22
N LEU A 97 -6.54 4.10 -0.82
CA LEU A 97 -5.14 4.56 -0.82
C LEU A 97 -5.01 5.93 -1.48
N GLY A 98 -5.57 6.12 -2.69
CA GLY A 98 -5.56 7.40 -3.37
C GLY A 98 -6.19 8.52 -2.54
N LEU A 99 -7.35 8.29 -1.94
CA LEU A 99 -8.03 9.27 -1.08
C LEU A 99 -7.25 9.56 0.21
N SER A 100 -6.66 8.54 0.84
CA SER A 100 -5.86 8.73 2.07
C SER A 100 -4.62 9.58 1.83
N PHE A 101 -3.89 9.36 0.72
CA PHE A 101 -2.78 10.21 0.32
C PHE A 101 -3.29 11.60 -0.08
N GLY A 102 -4.31 11.67 -0.95
CA GLY A 102 -4.82 12.92 -1.48
C GLY A 102 -5.36 13.87 -0.43
N ARG A 103 -6.05 13.36 0.60
CA ARG A 103 -6.54 14.16 1.74
C ARG A 103 -5.42 14.89 2.49
N THR A 104 -4.19 14.39 2.46
CA THR A 104 -3.05 15.04 3.13
C THR A 104 -2.42 16.17 2.31
N LEU A 105 -2.82 16.35 1.05
CA LEU A 105 -2.28 17.38 0.15
C LEU A 105 -2.91 18.77 0.36
N PHE A 106 -4.08 18.84 1.00
CA PHE A 106 -4.85 20.09 1.19
C PHE A 106 -4.27 21.03 2.26
N GLY A 107 -3.22 20.62 2.97
CA GLY A 107 -2.51 21.44 3.96
C GLY A 107 -1.16 21.96 3.45
N GLU A 108 -0.32 22.38 4.38
CA GLU A 108 1.07 22.73 4.07
C GLU A 108 1.84 21.53 3.50
N HIS A 109 2.96 21.80 2.80
CA HIS A 109 3.80 20.74 2.23
C HIS A 109 4.24 19.69 3.26
N ALA A 110 4.45 20.08 4.52
CA ALA A 110 4.81 19.17 5.62
C ALA A 110 3.64 18.25 6.08
N ALA A 111 2.39 18.60 5.76
CA ALA A 111 1.21 17.81 6.12
C ALA A 111 1.00 16.60 5.21
N ALA A 112 1.58 16.60 4.00
CA ALA A 112 1.48 15.48 3.07
C ALA A 112 2.04 14.19 3.66
N LEU A 113 1.43 13.05 3.31
CA LEU A 113 1.70 11.77 3.97
C LEU A 113 3.19 11.37 3.88
N CYS A 114 3.82 11.51 2.71
CA CYS A 114 5.24 11.20 2.57
C CYS A 114 6.11 12.18 3.36
N SER A 115 5.69 13.44 3.49
CA SER A 115 6.38 14.44 4.32
C SER A 115 6.31 14.05 5.79
N ARG A 116 5.15 13.63 6.29
CA ARG A 116 4.97 13.15 7.67
C ARG A 116 5.84 11.93 7.97
N ILE A 117 5.93 10.99 7.03
CA ILE A 117 6.82 9.82 7.15
C ILE A 117 8.29 10.27 7.19
N ALA A 118 8.68 11.21 6.34
CA ALA A 118 10.05 11.74 6.34
C ALA A 118 10.36 12.52 7.63
N VAL A 119 9.42 13.30 8.17
CA VAL A 119 9.55 13.96 9.48
C VAL A 119 9.75 12.93 10.59
N PHE A 120 8.96 11.86 10.59
CA PHE A 120 9.10 10.80 11.58
C PHE A 120 10.45 10.08 11.49
N ALA A 121 10.98 9.88 10.28
CA ALA A 121 12.24 9.17 10.06
C ALA A 121 13.49 10.04 10.28
N HIS A 122 13.43 11.33 9.94
CA HIS A 122 14.62 12.20 9.85
C HIS A 122 14.52 13.50 10.66
N GLY A 123 13.38 13.78 11.30
CA GLY A 123 13.15 15.03 12.03
C GLY A 123 12.65 16.18 11.12
N PRO A 124 12.74 17.44 11.57
CA PRO A 124 12.24 18.58 10.83
C PRO A 124 12.79 18.66 9.39
N LEU A 125 11.91 18.86 8.41
CA LEU A 125 12.28 18.89 6.99
C LEU A 125 12.67 20.29 6.53
N ALA A 126 13.71 20.38 5.71
CA ALA A 126 13.97 21.59 4.95
C ALA A 126 12.84 21.87 3.95
N PRO A 127 12.53 23.14 3.62
CA PRO A 127 11.40 23.49 2.75
C PRO A 127 11.41 22.79 1.38
N HIS A 128 12.59 22.57 0.79
CA HIS A 128 12.72 21.89 -0.49
C HIS A 128 12.38 20.39 -0.40
N VAL A 129 12.69 19.73 0.71
CA VAL A 129 12.38 18.32 0.98
C VAL A 129 10.88 18.16 1.23
N ALA A 130 10.28 19.09 1.99
CA ALA A 130 8.84 19.12 2.20
C ALA A 130 8.09 19.26 0.87
N ARG A 131 8.58 20.12 -0.04
CA ARG A 131 8.00 20.26 -1.39
C ARG A 131 8.15 18.99 -2.22
N TYR A 132 9.34 18.37 -2.22
CA TYR A 132 9.57 17.11 -2.93
C TYR A 132 8.66 15.99 -2.42
N THR A 133 8.58 15.80 -1.11
CA THR A 133 7.76 14.75 -0.49
C THR A 133 6.25 15.00 -0.66
N TRP A 134 5.83 16.26 -0.75
CA TRP A 134 4.47 16.62 -1.19
C TRP A 134 4.21 16.22 -2.66
N GLN A 135 5.16 16.49 -3.58
CA GLN A 135 5.04 16.06 -4.98
C GLN A 135 5.00 14.53 -5.12
N VAL A 136 5.79 13.82 -4.32
CA VAL A 136 5.74 12.35 -4.25
C VAL A 136 4.36 11.90 -3.76
N THR A 137 3.80 12.54 -2.74
CA THR A 137 2.45 12.24 -2.24
C THR A 137 1.39 12.49 -3.33
N LEU A 138 1.52 13.56 -4.11
CA LEU A 138 0.65 13.85 -5.25
C LEU A 138 0.78 12.79 -6.34
N ALA A 139 1.99 12.39 -6.71
CA ALA A 139 2.22 11.35 -7.71
C ALA A 139 1.59 10.00 -7.28
N TRP A 140 1.76 9.61 -6.01
CA TRP A 140 1.10 8.43 -5.44
C TRP A 140 -0.42 8.53 -5.47
N THR A 141 -0.97 9.69 -5.11
CA THR A 141 -2.41 9.96 -5.16
C THR A 141 -2.94 9.75 -6.58
N LEU A 142 -2.32 10.39 -7.57
CA LEU A 142 -2.73 10.29 -8.97
C LEU A 142 -2.60 8.87 -9.49
N PHE A 143 -1.50 8.18 -9.18
CA PHE A 143 -1.30 6.79 -9.56
C PHE A 143 -2.43 5.90 -9.03
N PHE A 144 -2.71 5.94 -7.72
CA PHE A 144 -3.72 5.11 -7.10
C PHE A 144 -5.14 5.42 -7.63
N LEU A 145 -5.48 6.69 -7.79
CA LEU A 145 -6.78 7.09 -8.36
C LEU A 145 -6.91 6.67 -9.83
N THR A 146 -5.82 6.75 -10.60
CA THR A 146 -5.81 6.29 -12.01
C THR A 146 -5.99 4.79 -12.09
N VAL A 147 -5.29 4.01 -11.26
CA VAL A 147 -5.46 2.54 -11.21
C VAL A 147 -6.89 2.16 -10.82
N ALA A 148 -7.46 2.84 -9.82
CA ALA A 148 -8.86 2.64 -9.42
C ALA A 148 -9.82 2.98 -10.58
N LEU A 149 -9.65 4.13 -11.24
CA LEU A 149 -10.49 4.55 -12.35
C LEU A 149 -10.40 3.58 -13.54
N VAL A 150 -9.20 3.16 -13.94
CA VAL A 150 -8.99 2.18 -15.01
C VAL A 150 -9.64 0.84 -14.63
N SER A 151 -9.55 0.43 -13.36
CA SER A 151 -10.25 -0.77 -12.87
C SER A 151 -11.77 -0.65 -13.04
N VAL A 152 -12.37 0.50 -12.70
CA VAL A 152 -13.82 0.76 -12.89
C VAL A 152 -14.20 0.72 -14.36
N VAL A 153 -13.44 1.41 -15.21
CA VAL A 153 -13.70 1.49 -16.66
C VAL A 153 -13.60 0.11 -17.31
N LEU A 154 -12.55 -0.66 -17.02
CA LEU A 154 -12.38 -2.00 -17.58
C LEU A 154 -13.46 -2.96 -17.07
N PHE A 155 -13.85 -2.89 -15.80
CA PHE A 155 -14.91 -3.75 -15.27
C PHE A 155 -16.27 -3.43 -15.88
N ALA A 156 -16.57 -2.15 -16.12
CA ALA A 156 -17.87 -1.72 -16.65
C ALA A 156 -18.00 -1.89 -18.17
N LEU A 157 -16.91 -1.66 -18.93
CA LEU A 157 -16.98 -1.51 -20.38
C LEU A 157 -16.18 -2.57 -21.16
N SER A 158 -15.39 -3.42 -20.51
CA SER A 158 -14.53 -4.40 -21.18
C SER A 158 -14.87 -5.84 -20.78
N PRO A 159 -14.48 -6.84 -21.59
CA PRO A 159 -14.57 -8.24 -21.18
C PRO A 159 -13.85 -8.49 -19.85
N LEU A 160 -14.45 -9.31 -19.00
CA LEU A 160 -13.96 -9.59 -17.64
C LEU A 160 -12.51 -10.09 -17.61
N THR A 161 -12.07 -10.78 -18.67
CA THR A 161 -10.69 -11.24 -18.83
C THR A 161 -9.68 -10.09 -18.87
N TRP A 162 -9.97 -9.01 -19.60
CA TRP A 162 -9.11 -7.82 -19.67
C TRP A 162 -9.03 -7.10 -18.33
N TRP A 163 -10.18 -6.94 -17.66
CA TRP A 163 -10.20 -6.40 -16.30
C TRP A 163 -9.37 -7.26 -15.35
N SER A 164 -9.52 -8.59 -15.40
CA SER A 164 -8.80 -9.51 -14.52
C SER A 164 -7.28 -9.48 -14.77
N VAL A 165 -6.83 -9.42 -16.02
CA VAL A 165 -5.41 -9.26 -16.35
C VAL A 165 -4.87 -7.95 -15.76
N PHE A 166 -5.60 -6.85 -15.92
CA PHE A 166 -5.20 -5.58 -15.34
C PHE A 166 -5.12 -5.64 -13.81
N ALA A 167 -6.20 -6.07 -13.16
CA ALA A 167 -6.36 -6.03 -11.72
C ALA A 167 -5.45 -7.02 -10.98
N ASN A 168 -5.27 -8.23 -11.51
CA ASN A 168 -4.52 -9.29 -10.84
C ASN A 168 -3.07 -9.41 -11.32
N LEU A 169 -2.77 -9.07 -12.57
CA LEU A 169 -1.44 -9.32 -13.14
C LEU A 169 -0.64 -8.03 -13.39
N LEU A 170 -1.27 -6.95 -13.88
CA LEU A 170 -0.55 -5.72 -14.26
C LEU A 170 -0.43 -4.69 -13.14
N SER A 171 -1.41 -4.63 -12.23
CA SER A 171 -1.41 -3.70 -11.10
C SER A 171 -0.15 -3.80 -10.23
N THR A 172 0.33 -5.02 -9.98
CA THR A 172 1.52 -5.28 -9.14
C THR A 172 2.83 -4.82 -9.81
N PRO A 173 3.12 -5.18 -11.08
CA PRO A 173 4.23 -4.59 -11.82
C PRO A 173 4.19 -3.05 -11.89
N LEU A 174 3.01 -2.47 -12.16
CA LEU A 174 2.86 -1.01 -12.21
C LEU A 174 3.21 -0.35 -10.87
N LEU A 175 2.78 -0.96 -9.77
CA LEU A 175 3.13 -0.52 -8.43
C LEU A 175 4.66 -0.59 -8.21
N GLY A 176 5.29 -1.68 -8.65
CA GLY A 176 6.75 -1.85 -8.60
C GLY A 176 7.50 -0.79 -9.41
N VAL A 177 7.02 -0.47 -10.62
CA VAL A 177 7.57 0.60 -11.47
C VAL A 177 7.43 1.96 -10.79
N MET A 178 6.28 2.23 -10.17
CA MET A 178 6.06 3.48 -9.43
C MET A 178 7.04 3.63 -8.26
N PHE A 179 7.25 2.58 -7.46
CA PHE A 179 8.25 2.58 -6.40
C PHE A 179 9.68 2.76 -6.92
N ALA A 180 10.04 2.03 -7.99
CA ALA A 180 11.37 2.12 -8.57
C ALA A 180 11.65 3.51 -9.16
N GLY A 181 10.68 4.09 -9.87
CA GLY A 181 10.75 5.44 -10.43
C GLY A 181 10.94 6.49 -9.33
N GLU A 182 10.14 6.41 -8.27
CA GLU A 182 10.26 7.28 -7.10
C GLU A 182 11.66 7.16 -6.46
N ALA A 183 12.15 5.94 -6.23
CA ALA A 183 13.46 5.72 -5.63
C ALA A 183 14.62 6.26 -6.50
N LEU A 184 14.51 6.13 -7.83
CA LEU A 184 15.49 6.67 -8.76
C LEU A 184 15.48 8.20 -8.79
N ILE A 185 14.29 8.81 -8.81
CA ILE A 185 14.15 10.27 -8.77
C ILE A 185 14.69 10.81 -7.45
N ARG A 186 14.34 10.16 -6.32
CA ARG A 186 14.82 10.55 -4.99
C ARG A 186 16.34 10.59 -4.93
N ARG A 187 17.02 9.56 -5.45
CA ARG A 187 18.50 9.51 -5.50
C ARG A 187 19.13 10.64 -6.32
N ARG A 188 18.42 11.15 -7.34
CA ARG A 188 18.92 12.25 -8.17
C ARG A 188 18.62 13.63 -7.59
N VAL A 189 17.43 13.80 -6.99
CA VAL A 189 16.95 15.10 -6.50
C VAL A 189 17.43 15.39 -5.08
N LEU A 190 17.61 14.36 -4.25
CA LEU A 190 18.06 14.47 -2.85
C LEU A 190 19.34 13.66 -2.60
N PRO A 191 20.47 14.00 -3.26
CA PRO A 191 21.73 13.29 -3.05
C PRO A 191 22.33 13.54 -1.66
N ASP A 192 22.14 14.74 -1.10
CA ASP A 192 22.79 15.19 0.14
C ASP A 192 22.13 14.68 1.44
N GLU A 193 20.83 14.31 1.40
CA GLU A 193 20.16 13.72 2.58
C GLU A 193 20.68 12.32 2.93
N HIS A 194 21.34 11.63 1.99
CA HIS A 194 22.07 10.40 2.30
C HIS A 194 23.37 10.66 3.10
N HIS A 195 23.89 11.90 3.11
CA HIS A 195 25.14 12.27 3.76
C HIS A 195 24.96 12.86 5.17
N ILE A 196 23.76 13.28 5.56
CA ILE A 196 23.42 13.49 6.98
C ILE A 196 23.14 12.13 7.60
N GLY A 197 24.18 11.29 7.59
CA GLY A 197 24.13 9.99 8.22
C GLY A 197 23.82 10.18 9.70
N ILE A 198 23.02 9.28 10.26
CA ILE A 198 22.73 9.15 11.70
C ILE A 198 24.00 9.37 12.56
N LEU A 199 25.17 9.02 12.04
CA LEU A 199 26.49 9.29 12.61
C LEU A 199 26.82 10.77 12.82
N ALA A 200 26.49 11.68 11.90
CA ALA A 200 26.71 13.13 12.03
C ALA A 200 25.84 13.71 13.17
N THR A 201 24.59 13.27 13.26
CA THR A 201 23.67 13.65 14.35
C THR A 201 24.14 13.11 15.70
N ILE A 202 24.62 11.86 15.76
CA ILE A 202 25.22 11.27 16.97
C ILE A 202 26.51 12.01 17.36
N LYS A 203 27.32 12.42 16.38
CA LYS A 203 28.57 13.16 16.62
C LYS A 203 28.28 14.56 17.18
N ALA A 204 27.32 15.28 16.59
CA ALA A 204 26.86 16.58 17.08
C ALA A 204 26.27 16.49 18.49
N TYR A 205 25.50 15.45 18.80
CA TYR A 205 24.97 15.23 20.16
C TYR A 205 26.07 14.90 21.18
N ARG A 206 27.08 14.11 20.79
CA ARG A 206 28.25 13.84 21.64
C ARG A 206 29.11 15.07 21.88
N GLU A 207 29.24 15.95 20.90
CA GLU A 207 29.98 17.21 21.04
C GLU A 207 29.23 18.20 21.94
N TYR A 208 27.90 18.32 21.79
CA TYR A 208 27.06 19.10 22.69
C TYR A 208 27.09 18.58 24.13
N ALA A 209 26.99 17.26 24.33
CA ALA A 209 27.04 16.64 25.66
C ALA A 209 28.41 16.75 26.35
N ARG A 210 29.47 17.10 25.60
CA ARG A 210 30.83 17.33 26.12
C ARG A 210 31.12 18.79 26.44
N GLN A 211 30.25 19.73 26.06
CA GLN A 211 30.41 21.13 26.44
C GLN A 211 30.08 21.27 27.93
N PRO A 212 31.01 21.76 28.76
CA PRO A 212 30.72 22.11 30.14
C PRO A 212 29.66 23.22 30.14
N LYS A 213 28.71 23.13 31.07
CA LYS A 213 27.72 24.19 31.31
C LYS A 213 28.49 25.50 31.59
N PRO A 214 28.17 26.62 30.93
CA PRO A 214 28.76 27.89 31.30
C PRO A 214 28.28 28.26 32.72
N ASP A 215 29.24 28.68 33.55
CA ASP A 215 29.06 29.08 34.96
C ASP A 215 28.04 30.21 35.14
#